data_AF-A0A2U1PCX3-F1
#
_entry.id   AF-A0A2U1PCX3-F1
#
_cell.length_a   1.000
_cell.length_b   1.000
_cell.length_c   1.000
_cell.angle_alpha   90.00
_cell.angle_beta   90.00
_cell.angle_gamma   90.00
#
_symmetry.space_group_name_H-M   'P 1'
#
loop_
_entity.id
_entity.type
_entity.pdbx_description
1 polymer ?
#
loop_
_entity_poly.entity_id
_entity_poly.type
_entity_poly.pdbx_seq_one_letter_code
_entity_poly.pdbx_strand_id
1 'polypeptide(L)'
;MDTVVQQDVSAATTNQVSTAEVSTAEEVAKTVDEAEIANFMDEKRRSKVSEVETDEQARVAKLYKDKTLTNDDRVQRLADLINARSEEVELADLINSRSEEVALNELIQPIKQAQSQKRKKSHKGSAHE
;
A
#
# COMPACT_ATOMS: atom_id res chain seq x y z
N MET A 1 -34.54 31.45 -68.05
CA MET A 1 -33.29 32.21 -68.09
C MET A 1 -32.82 32.35 -66.67
N ASP A 2 -31.93 31.44 -66.33
CA ASP A 2 -31.24 31.29 -65.06
C ASP A 2 -30.41 32.52 -64.73
N THR A 3 -30.33 32.88 -63.45
CA THR A 3 -29.07 33.34 -62.84
C THR A 3 -29.10 33.06 -61.34
N VAL A 4 -28.28 32.10 -60.95
CA VAL A 4 -27.76 31.85 -59.59
C VAL A 4 -27.13 33.13 -59.05
N VAL A 5 -27.49 33.57 -57.84
CA VAL A 5 -26.61 34.39 -57.00
C VAL A 5 -26.70 33.92 -55.55
N GLN A 6 -25.76 33.02 -55.25
CA GLN A 6 -24.88 33.00 -54.09
C GLN A 6 -25.50 33.15 -52.70
N GLN A 7 -25.67 31.97 -52.12
CA GLN A 7 -25.58 31.63 -50.71
C GLN A 7 -24.35 32.29 -50.04
N ASP A 8 -24.55 33.32 -49.22
CA ASP A 8 -23.54 33.74 -48.25
C ASP A 8 -23.67 32.91 -46.98
N VAL A 9 -22.85 31.87 -46.93
CA VAL A 9 -22.49 31.14 -45.72
C VAL A 9 -21.58 32.06 -44.91
N SER A 10 -22.02 32.53 -43.75
CA SER A 10 -21.11 33.14 -42.77
C SER A 10 -21.32 32.50 -41.41
N ALA A 11 -20.59 31.39 -41.26
CA ALA A 11 -20.05 30.78 -40.06
C ALA A 11 -20.79 31.06 -38.74
N ALA A 12 -21.74 30.19 -38.41
CA ALA A 12 -21.94 29.84 -37.01
C ALA A 12 -20.69 29.07 -36.57
N THR A 13 -19.72 29.78 -35.98
CA THR A 13 -18.62 29.16 -35.25
C THR A 13 -19.23 28.50 -34.02
N THR A 14 -19.76 27.29 -34.21
CA THR A 14 -19.98 26.37 -33.11
C THR A 14 -18.58 26.15 -32.55
N ASN A 15 -18.33 26.71 -31.38
CA ASN A 15 -17.19 26.35 -30.58
C ASN A 15 -17.37 24.86 -30.28
N GLN A 16 -16.83 24.03 -31.16
CA GLN A 16 -16.51 22.66 -30.81
C GLN A 16 -15.48 22.81 -29.71
N VAL A 17 -15.95 22.72 -28.46
CA VAL A 17 -15.09 22.35 -27.36
C VAL A 17 -14.55 20.99 -27.77
N SER A 18 -13.36 21.00 -28.37
CA SER A 18 -12.61 19.80 -28.66
C SER A 18 -12.28 19.19 -27.30
N THR A 19 -13.12 18.29 -26.81
CA THR A 19 -12.83 17.45 -25.63
C THR A 19 -11.88 16.33 -26.03
N ALA A 20 -10.88 16.66 -26.84
CA ALA A 20 -9.82 15.76 -27.28
C ALA A 20 -8.45 16.39 -27.03
N GLU A 21 -8.30 17.11 -25.93
CA GLU A 21 -7.14 16.86 -25.11
C GLU A 21 -7.54 15.71 -24.21
N VAL A 22 -7.39 14.49 -24.74
CA VAL A 22 -6.98 13.38 -23.91
C VAL A 22 -5.72 13.90 -23.23
N SER A 23 -5.88 14.48 -22.05
CA SER A 23 -4.84 14.38 -21.04
C SER A 23 -4.58 12.90 -20.98
N THR A 24 -3.50 12.48 -21.62
CA THR A 24 -2.84 11.24 -21.29
C THR A 24 -2.48 11.36 -19.82
N ALA A 25 -3.47 11.07 -18.98
CA ALA A 25 -3.30 10.54 -17.65
C ALA A 25 -2.61 9.15 -17.69
N GLU A 26 -2.07 8.77 -18.85
CA GLU A 26 -1.07 7.73 -19.03
C GLU A 26 0.33 8.15 -18.57
N GLU A 27 0.62 9.43 -18.28
CA GLU A 27 1.93 9.78 -17.69
C GLU A 27 1.95 9.82 -16.15
N VAL A 28 0.92 9.34 -15.46
CA VAL A 28 1.02 9.15 -13.99
C VAL A 28 0.39 7.83 -13.52
N ALA A 29 0.09 6.90 -14.43
CA ALA A 29 -0.09 5.51 -14.04
C ALA A 29 1.30 4.87 -13.92
N LYS A 30 2.08 5.29 -12.91
CA LYS A 30 3.11 4.38 -12.36
C LYS A 30 2.32 3.21 -11.80
N THR A 31 2.13 2.18 -12.61
CA THR A 31 1.73 0.87 -12.13
C THR A 31 2.90 0.39 -11.31
N VAL A 32 2.88 0.67 -10.01
CA VAL A 32 3.86 0.13 -9.07
C VAL A 32 3.67 -1.37 -9.13
N ASP A 33 4.62 -2.06 -9.75
CA ASP A 33 4.55 -3.50 -9.94
C ASP A 33 4.48 -4.18 -8.57
N GLU A 34 3.79 -5.33 -8.48
CA GLU A 34 3.68 -6.10 -7.23
C GLU A 34 5.06 -6.42 -6.63
N ALA A 35 6.07 -6.61 -7.50
CA ALA A 35 7.47 -6.77 -7.12
C ALA A 35 8.09 -5.50 -6.51
N GLU A 36 7.73 -4.31 -7.01
CA GLU A 36 8.23 -3.02 -6.52
C GLU A 36 7.60 -2.70 -5.14
N ILE A 37 6.32 -3.03 -4.94
CA ILE A 37 5.64 -2.97 -3.63
C ILE A 37 6.27 -3.95 -2.64
N ALA A 38 6.53 -5.19 -3.06
CA ALA A 38 7.17 -6.20 -2.22
C ALA A 38 8.57 -5.77 -1.77
N ASN A 39 9.39 -5.26 -2.69
CA ASN A 39 10.73 -4.76 -2.40
C ASN A 39 10.70 -3.57 -1.44
N PHE A 40 9.78 -2.62 -1.61
CA PHE A 40 9.64 -1.49 -0.69
C PHE A 40 9.25 -1.93 0.73
N MET A 41 8.32 -2.88 0.85
CA MET A 41 7.92 -3.40 2.16
C MET A 41 9.04 -4.22 2.81
N ASP A 42 9.79 -5.00 2.03
CA ASP A 42 10.95 -5.75 2.52
C ASP A 42 12.09 -4.83 2.95
N GLU A 43 12.44 -3.82 2.16
CA GLU A 43 13.47 -2.84 2.51
C GLU A 43 13.07 -2.01 3.74
N LYS A 44 11.79 -1.66 3.87
CA LYS A 44 11.26 -1.00 5.07
C LYS A 44 11.33 -1.89 6.31
N ARG A 45 11.08 -3.20 6.18
CA ARG A 45 11.27 -4.17 7.28
C ARG A 45 12.76 -4.29 7.63
N ARG A 46 13.61 -4.43 6.63
CA ARG A 46 15.06 -4.58 6.78
C ARG A 46 15.72 -3.35 7.41
N SER A 47 15.26 -2.15 7.04
CA SER A 47 15.69 -0.88 7.64
C SER A 47 15.35 -0.82 9.13
N LYS A 48 14.12 -1.16 9.52
CA LYS A 48 13.69 -1.24 10.93
C LYS A 48 14.47 -2.29 11.72
N VAL A 49 14.70 -3.46 11.13
CA VAL A 49 15.51 -4.53 11.75
C VAL A 49 16.93 -4.02 12.02
N SER A 50 17.53 -3.27 11.10
CA SER A 50 18.87 -2.72 11.28
C SER A 50 18.96 -1.68 12.39
N GLU A 51 17.92 -0.86 12.57
CA GLU A 51 17.87 0.17 13.63
C GLU A 51 17.79 -0.48 15.01
N VAL A 52 16.88 -1.46 15.17
CA VAL A 52 16.73 -2.25 16.41
C VAL A 52 18.01 -3.00 16.74
N GLU A 53 18.63 -3.66 15.75
CA GLU A 53 19.89 -4.38 15.94
C GLU A 53 21.02 -3.46 16.42
N THR A 54 21.09 -2.23 15.89
CA THR A 54 22.11 -1.25 16.27
C THR A 54 21.92 -0.75 17.70
N ASP A 55 20.69 -0.47 18.13
CA ASP A 55 20.41 -0.03 19.50
C ASP A 55 20.67 -1.14 20.54
N GLU A 56 20.31 -2.38 20.21
CA GLU A 56 20.56 -3.54 21.07
C GLU A 56 22.06 -3.76 21.29
N GLN A 57 22.85 -3.72 20.22
CA GLN A 57 24.31 -3.82 20.29
C GLN A 57 24.91 -2.69 21.14
N ALA A 58 24.37 -1.47 21.06
CA ALA A 58 24.82 -0.35 21.88
C ALA A 58 24.51 -0.56 23.37
N ARG A 59 23.35 -1.12 23.71
CA ARG A 59 22.98 -1.46 25.10
C ARG A 59 23.86 -2.57 25.68
N VAL A 60 24.11 -3.63 24.90
CA VAL A 60 25.03 -4.71 25.29
C VAL A 60 26.46 -4.18 25.48
N ALA A 61 26.95 -3.33 24.56
CA ALA A 61 28.28 -2.73 24.69
C ALA A 61 28.41 -1.86 25.95
N LYS A 62 27.35 -1.16 26.36
CA LYS A 62 27.33 -0.39 27.62
C LYS A 62 27.46 -1.31 28.85
N LEU A 63 26.76 -2.44 28.88
CA LEU A 63 26.88 -3.44 29.94
C LEU A 63 28.32 -3.95 30.13
N TYR A 64 29.00 -4.26 29.03
CA TYR A 64 30.39 -4.73 29.08
C TYR A 64 31.42 -3.64 29.40
N LYS A 65 31.09 -2.36 29.16
CA LYS A 65 31.94 -1.22 29.55
C LYS A 65 31.76 -0.82 31.02
N ASP A 66 30.61 -1.12 31.62
CA ASP A 66 30.32 -0.78 33.01
C ASP A 66 31.09 -1.70 33.97
N LYS A 67 32.16 -1.17 34.57
CA LYS A 67 33.02 -1.89 35.51
C LYS A 67 32.43 -1.98 36.92
N THR A 68 31.31 -1.31 37.20
CA THR A 68 30.68 -1.29 38.51
C THR A 68 29.81 -2.53 38.75
N LEU A 69 29.43 -3.22 37.67
CA LEU A 69 28.62 -4.43 37.72
C LEU A 69 29.49 -5.67 37.96
N THR A 70 29.00 -6.58 38.78
CA THR A 70 29.56 -7.93 38.87
C THR A 70 29.24 -8.72 37.61
N ASN A 71 29.92 -9.84 37.40
CA ASN A 71 29.60 -10.72 36.27
C ASN A 71 28.17 -11.28 36.37
N ASP A 72 27.71 -11.58 37.57
CA ASP A 72 26.35 -12.10 37.80
C ASP A 72 25.30 -11.03 37.45
N ASP A 73 25.53 -9.77 37.86
CA ASP A 73 24.65 -8.65 37.49
C ASP A 73 24.60 -8.44 35.97
N ARG A 74 25.75 -8.58 35.29
CA ARG A 74 25.83 -8.47 33.83
C ARG A 74 25.06 -9.60 33.15
N VAL A 75 25.21 -10.83 33.62
CA VAL A 75 24.48 -11.99 33.08
C VAL A 75 22.98 -11.81 33.28
N GLN A 76 22.53 -11.35 34.45
CA GLN A 76 21.12 -11.09 34.70
C GLN A 76 20.56 -10.01 33.77
N ARG A 77 21.26 -8.88 33.63
CA ARG A 77 20.82 -7.79 32.74
C ARG A 77 20.85 -8.18 31.26
N LEU A 78 21.75 -9.07 30.85
CA LEU A 78 21.75 -9.64 29.51
C LEU A 78 20.52 -10.55 29.29
N ALA A 79 20.16 -11.36 30.29
CA ALA A 79 18.96 -12.18 30.22
C ALA A 79 17.70 -11.31 30.11
N ASP A 80 17.62 -10.22 30.88
CA ASP A 80 16.49 -9.28 30.81
C ASP A 80 16.38 -8.63 29.42
N LEU A 81 17.50 -8.23 28.80
CA LEU A 81 17.51 -7.69 27.43
C LEU A 81 17.05 -8.72 26.40
N ILE A 82 17.50 -9.98 26.53
CA ILE A 82 17.08 -11.07 25.63
C ILE A 82 15.58 -11.33 25.74
N ASN A 83 15.04 -11.33 26.96
CA ASN A 83 13.61 -11.54 27.19
C ASN A 83 12.78 -10.38 26.63
N ALA A 84 13.19 -9.12 26.88
CA ALA A 84 12.51 -7.94 26.34
C ALA A 84 12.47 -7.96 24.80
N ARG A 85 13.59 -8.34 24.16
CA ARG A 85 13.65 -8.51 22.71
C ARG A 85 12.74 -9.64 22.22
N SER A 86 12.64 -10.73 22.97
CA SER A 86 11.78 -11.86 22.60
C SER A 86 10.30 -11.46 22.62
N GLU A 87 9.86 -10.69 23.61
CA GLU A 87 8.50 -10.12 23.66
C GLU A 87 8.24 -9.17 22.47
N GLU A 88 9.22 -8.34 22.09
CA GLU A 88 9.09 -7.44 20.94
C GLU A 88 8.97 -8.20 19.61
N VAL A 89 9.73 -9.28 19.43
CA VAL A 89 9.66 -10.15 18.24
C VAL A 89 8.28 -10.81 18.14
N GLU A 90 7.74 -11.35 19.24
CA GLU A 90 6.39 -11.95 19.24
C GLU A 90 5.29 -10.92 18.89
N LEU A 91 5.42 -9.68 19.39
CA LEU A 91 4.48 -8.59 19.05
C LEU A 91 4.62 -8.15 17.58
N ALA A 92 5.82 -8.10 17.04
CA ALA A 92 6.06 -7.76 15.65
C ALA A 92 5.44 -8.77 14.69
N ASP A 93 5.59 -10.07 14.97
CA ASP A 93 5.00 -11.15 14.18
C ASP A 93 3.47 -11.14 14.25
N LEU A 94 2.90 -10.86 15.43
CA LEU A 94 1.45 -10.70 15.60
C LEU A 94 0.91 -9.49 14.83
N ILE A 95 1.59 -8.35 14.87
CA ILE A 95 1.20 -7.13 14.14
C ILE A 95 1.31 -7.35 12.63
N ASN A 96 2.35 -8.03 12.16
CA ASN A 96 2.51 -8.38 10.75
C ASN A 96 1.39 -9.29 10.28
N SER A 97 1.10 -10.36 11.03
CA SER A 97 0.01 -11.30 10.73
C SER A 97 -1.34 -10.59 10.65
N ARG A 98 -1.63 -9.70 11.62
CA ARG A 98 -2.87 -8.91 11.63
C ARG A 98 -2.93 -7.90 10.48
N SER A 99 -1.80 -7.28 10.13
CA SER A 99 -1.75 -6.32 9.02
C SER A 99 -1.96 -6.98 7.66
N GLU A 100 -1.43 -8.18 7.46
CA GLU A 100 -1.69 -9.00 6.27
C GLU A 100 -3.17 -9.41 6.19
N GLU A 101 -3.76 -9.84 7.31
CA GLU A 101 -5.19 -10.16 7.37
C GLU A 101 -6.08 -8.95 7.04
N VAL A 102 -5.75 -7.76 7.59
CA VAL A 102 -6.50 -6.52 7.33
C VAL A 102 -6.36 -6.10 5.86
N ALA A 103 -5.16 -6.12 5.30
CA ALA A 103 -4.92 -5.78 3.90
C ALA A 103 -5.68 -6.72 2.94
N LEU A 104 -5.70 -8.02 3.22
CA LEU A 104 -6.46 -8.99 2.45
C LEU A 104 -7.98 -8.76 2.54
N ASN A 105 -8.48 -8.44 3.74
CA ASN A 105 -9.90 -8.16 3.92
C ASN A 105 -10.34 -6.88 3.20
N GLU A 106 -9.53 -5.82 3.23
CA GLU A 106 -9.81 -4.58 2.50
C GLU A 106 -9.83 -4.79 0.98
N LEU A 107 -8.99 -5.67 0.44
CA LEU A 107 -8.95 -5.99 -0.99
C LEU A 107 -10.08 -6.93 -1.44
N ILE A 108 -10.39 -7.95 -0.63
CA ILE A 108 -11.32 -9.02 -1.00
C ILE A 108 -12.78 -8.62 -0.78
N GLN A 109 -13.08 -7.77 0.22
CA GLN A 109 -14.46 -7.37 0.51
C GLN A 109 -15.16 -6.64 -0.65
N PRO A 110 -14.53 -5.65 -1.32
CA PRO A 110 -15.11 -5.01 -2.51
C PRO A 110 -15.44 -6.00 -3.63
N ILE A 111 -14.57 -7.00 -3.84
CA ILE A 111 -14.75 -8.05 -4.86
C ILE A 111 -15.98 -8.91 -4.53
N LYS A 112 -16.13 -9.33 -3.26
CA LYS A 112 -17.30 -10.10 -2.77
C LYS A 112 -18.61 -9.31 -2.91
N GLN A 113 -18.57 -8.00 -2.64
CA GLN A 113 -19.72 -7.11 -2.81
C GLN A 113 -20.11 -6.97 -4.30
N ALA A 114 -19.13 -6.74 -5.17
CA ALA A 114 -19.35 -6.63 -6.61
C ALA A 114 -19.93 -7.92 -7.21
N GLN A 115 -19.44 -9.10 -6.80
CA GLN A 115 -19.98 -10.39 -7.23
C GLN A 115 -21.42 -10.60 -6.72
N SER A 116 -21.71 -10.25 -5.48
CA SER A 116 -23.07 -10.36 -4.91
C SER A 116 -24.06 -9.44 -5.61
N GLN A 117 -23.65 -8.23 -6.00
CA GLN A 117 -24.47 -7.33 -6.80
C GLN A 117 -24.76 -7.87 -8.19
N LYS A 118 -23.76 -8.47 -8.87
CA LYS A 118 -23.95 -9.12 -10.18
C LYS A 118 -24.97 -10.27 -10.11
N ARG A 119 -24.89 -11.12 -9.08
CA ARG A 119 -25.83 -12.25 -8.87
C ARG A 119 -27.27 -11.79 -8.57
N LYS A 120 -27.44 -10.66 -7.86
CA LYS A 120 -28.76 -10.06 -7.62
C LYS A 120 -29.36 -9.45 -8.90
N LYS A 121 -28.52 -8.87 -9.77
CA LYS A 121 -28.98 -8.28 -11.04
C LYS A 121 -29.38 -9.35 -12.05
N SER A 122 -28.67 -10.49 -12.12
CA SER A 122 -29.05 -11.62 -12.98
C SER A 122 -30.37 -12.27 -12.56
N HIS A 123 -30.72 -12.28 -11.27
CA HIS A 123 -31.98 -12.86 -10.79
C HIS A 123 -33.20 -11.96 -11.03
N LYS A 124 -33.00 -10.63 -11.06
CA LYS A 124 -34.06 -9.66 -11.42
C LYS A 124 -34.31 -9.55 -12.94
N GLY A 125 -33.38 -10.00 -13.78
CA GLY A 125 -33.54 -10.02 -15.24
C GLY A 125 -34.32 -11.22 -15.78
N SER A 126 -34.66 -12.21 -14.95
CA SER A 126 -35.33 -13.45 -15.36
C SER A 126 -36.85 -13.46 -15.12
N ALA A 127 -37.44 -12.36 -14.66
CA ALA A 127 -38.86 -12.28 -14.31
C ALA A 127 -39.71 -11.43 -15.27
N HIS A 128 -39.18 -11.08 -16.43
CA HIS A 128 -39.95 -10.48 -17.52
C HIS A 128 -39.56 -11.16 -18.84
N GLU A 129 -40.19 -12.29 -19.10
CA GLU A 129 -40.44 -12.80 -20.45
C GLU A 129 -41.92 -13.17 -20.54
#